data_AF-A0A0N1FCQ8-F1
#
_entry.id   AF-A0A0N1FCQ8-F1
#
_cell.length_a   1.000
_cell.length_b   1.000
_cell.length_c   1.000
_cell.angle_alpha   90.00
_cell.angle_beta   90.00
_cell.angle_gamma   90.00
#
_symmetry.space_group_name_H-M   'P 1'
#
loop_
_entity.id
_entity.type
_entity.pdbx_description
1 polymer ?
#
loop_
_entity_poly.entity_id
_entity_poly.type
_entity_poly.pdbx_seq_one_letter_code
_entity_poly.pdbx_strand_id
1 'polypeptide(L)'
;MEKQGSRALLAAVIGMGVLLFIGSLALVGVLVHRMMHPAAPAPVAVAGATVPAPVIAGPGVQAGDLVVDEAPGTHVQSITARPDGLLAVVLTGGESVDRVVVWDPAGRRIVARLVLGRS
;
A
#
# COMPACT_ATOMS: atom_id res chain seq x y z
N MET A 1 28.53 34.86 -34.43
CA MET A 1 28.18 33.87 -33.38
C MET A 1 26.73 33.38 -33.46
N GLU A 2 25.91 33.82 -34.42
CA GLU A 2 24.47 33.49 -34.50
C GLU A 2 24.15 32.01 -34.82
N LYS A 3 25.00 31.30 -35.59
CA LYS A 3 24.77 29.89 -35.93
C LYS A 3 24.91 28.92 -34.74
N GLN A 4 25.63 29.30 -33.68
CA GLN A 4 25.83 28.46 -32.50
C GLN A 4 24.60 28.46 -31.57
N GLY A 5 23.94 29.61 -31.39
CA GLY A 5 22.74 29.71 -30.55
C GLY A 5 21.56 28.90 -31.10
N SER A 6 21.33 28.94 -32.42
CA SER A 6 20.25 28.18 -33.07
C SER A 6 20.46 26.66 -32.97
N ARG A 7 21.70 26.17 -33.12
CA ARG A 7 22.03 24.74 -32.95
C ARG A 7 21.92 24.30 -31.51
N ALA A 8 22.28 25.15 -30.56
CA ALA A 8 22.11 24.86 -29.13
C ALA A 8 20.62 24.76 -28.77
N LEU A 9 19.78 25.64 -29.30
CA LEU A 9 18.34 25.60 -29.07
C LEU A 9 17.69 24.36 -29.69
N LEU A 10 18.11 23.99 -30.91
CA LEU A 10 17.65 22.77 -31.57
C LEU A 10 18.08 21.51 -30.81
N ALA A 11 19.32 21.46 -30.31
CA ALA A 11 19.81 20.37 -29.48
C ALA A 11 19.05 20.26 -28.15
N ALA A 12 18.72 21.39 -27.52
CA ALA A 12 17.95 21.42 -26.28
C ALA A 12 16.52 20.87 -26.48
N VAL A 13 15.86 21.23 -27.59
CA VAL A 13 14.51 20.72 -27.90
C VAL A 13 14.54 19.22 -28.17
N ILE A 14 15.52 18.74 -28.93
CA ILE A 14 15.69 17.30 -29.15
C ILE A 14 15.94 16.59 -27.82
N GLY A 15 16.82 17.11 -26.97
CA GLY A 15 17.08 16.56 -25.64
C GLY A 15 15.83 16.51 -24.77
N MET A 16 15.03 17.59 -24.77
CA MET A 16 13.76 17.65 -24.03
C MET A 16 12.78 16.58 -24.51
N GLY A 17 12.63 16.42 -25.84
CA GLY A 17 11.76 15.41 -26.43
C GLY A 17 12.18 13.98 -26.08
N VAL A 18 13.48 13.69 -26.16
CA VAL A 18 14.03 12.38 -25.80
C VAL A 18 13.79 12.08 -24.32
N LEU A 19 13.97 13.05 -23.42
CA LEU A 19 13.75 12.85 -21.99
C LEU A 19 12.27 12.55 -21.69
N LEU A 20 11.34 13.25 -22.35
CA LEU A 20 9.92 12.94 -22.22
C LEU A 20 9.56 11.56 -22.79
N PHE A 21 10.15 11.18 -23.92
CA PHE A 21 9.91 9.88 -24.52
C PHE A 21 10.37 8.75 -23.59
N ILE A 22 11.58 8.86 -23.03
CA ILE A 22 12.12 7.90 -22.07
C ILE A 22 11.24 7.84 -20.81
N GLY A 23 10.86 9.01 -20.26
CA GLY A 23 9.99 9.08 -19.09
C GLY A 23 8.63 8.44 -19.32
N SER A 24 8.04 8.67 -20.49
CA SER A 24 6.77 8.05 -20.90
C SER A 24 6.90 6.53 -21.03
N LEU A 25 7.94 6.04 -21.71
CA LEU A 25 8.20 4.60 -21.83
C LEU A 25 8.38 3.94 -20.46
N ALA A 26 9.13 4.58 -19.57
CA ALA A 26 9.32 4.09 -18.20
C ALA A 26 8.00 4.05 -17.43
N LEU A 27 7.18 5.11 -17.51
CA LEU A 27 5.90 5.17 -16.81
C LEU A 27 4.92 4.11 -17.32
N VAL A 28 4.83 3.92 -18.63
CA VAL A 28 4.01 2.88 -19.26
C VAL A 28 4.52 1.50 -18.87
N GLY A 29 5.84 1.27 -18.91
CA GLY A 29 6.45 0.01 -18.50
C GLY A 29 6.16 -0.33 -17.04
N VAL A 30 6.32 0.65 -16.13
CA VAL A 30 6.00 0.48 -14.71
C VAL A 30 4.51 0.21 -14.51
N LEU A 31 3.62 0.89 -15.25
CA LEU A 31 2.19 0.68 -15.15
C LEU A 31 1.78 -0.73 -15.58
N VAL A 32 2.31 -1.20 -16.70
CA VAL A 32 2.08 -2.57 -17.19
C VAL A 32 2.65 -3.58 -16.20
N HIS A 33 3.90 -3.39 -15.76
CA HIS A 33 4.53 -4.24 -14.76
C HIS A 33 3.71 -4.29 -13.44
N ARG A 34 3.16 -3.15 -13.00
CA ARG A 34 2.31 -3.03 -11.82
C ARG A 34 0.95 -3.70 -12.00
N MET A 35 0.40 -3.73 -13.22
CA MET A 35 -0.83 -4.47 -13.51
C MET A 35 -0.60 -5.97 -13.58
N MET A 36 0.54 -6.41 -14.15
CA MET A 36 0.92 -7.82 -14.23
C MET A 36 1.38 -8.39 -12.89
N HIS A 37 2.02 -7.56 -12.07
CA HIS A 37 2.39 -7.85 -10.70
C HIS A 37 1.76 -6.77 -9.81
N PRO A 38 0.50 -6.96 -9.35
CA PRO A 38 -0.13 -6.07 -8.39
C PRO A 38 0.72 -6.04 -7.12
N ALA A 39 1.63 -5.06 -7.06
CA ALA A 39 2.35 -4.76 -5.84
C ALA A 39 1.31 -4.26 -4.85
N ALA A 40 1.15 -4.99 -3.75
CA ALA A 40 0.29 -4.58 -2.65
C ALA A 40 0.60 -3.11 -2.31
N PRO A 41 -0.42 -2.26 -2.11
CA PRO A 41 -0.20 -0.84 -1.89
C PRO A 41 0.74 -0.65 -0.70
N ALA A 42 1.93 -0.10 -0.98
CA ALA A 42 2.84 0.34 0.07
C ALA A 42 2.12 1.44 0.87
N PRO A 43 2.09 1.35 2.21
CA PRO A 43 1.42 2.35 3.02
C PRO A 43 2.10 3.70 2.80
N VAL A 44 1.32 4.67 2.32
CA VAL A 44 1.69 6.08 2.33
C VAL A 44 1.85 6.49 3.79
N ALA A 45 3.09 6.58 4.26
CA ALA A 45 3.41 7.08 5.58
C ALA A 45 3.00 8.55 5.66
N VAL A 46 1.97 8.82 6.46
CA VAL A 46 1.55 10.17 6.81
C VAL A 46 2.69 10.78 7.65
N ALA A 47 3.38 11.78 7.09
CA ALA A 47 4.43 12.51 7.79
C ALA A 47 3.81 13.28 8.97
N GLY A 48 3.96 12.75 10.19
CA GLY A 48 3.46 13.41 11.40
C GLY A 48 3.38 12.53 12.65
N ALA A 49 3.35 11.21 12.53
CA ALA A 49 3.42 10.32 13.68
C ALA A 49 4.87 9.88 13.91
N THR A 50 5.43 10.17 15.08
CA THR A 50 6.62 9.50 15.61
C THR A 50 6.31 8.01 15.75
N VAL A 51 6.58 7.24 14.69
CA VAL A 51 6.42 5.78 14.68
C VAL A 51 7.44 5.20 15.66
N PRO A 52 7.02 4.59 16.79
CA PRO A 52 7.93 3.76 17.56
C PRO A 52 8.33 2.58 16.66
N ALA A 53 9.60 2.17 16.74
CA ALA A 53 10.17 1.10 15.92
C ALA A 53 9.19 -0.09 15.77
N PRO A 54 9.09 -0.70 14.58
CA PRO A 54 8.24 -1.86 14.38
C PRO A 54 8.63 -2.93 15.39
N VAL A 55 7.63 -3.43 16.14
CA VAL A 55 7.80 -4.61 16.99
C VAL A 55 8.00 -5.77 16.03
N ILE A 56 9.26 -6.05 15.71
CA ILE A 56 9.65 -7.27 15.01
C ILE A 56 9.35 -8.37 16.01
N ALA A 57 8.32 -9.17 15.71
CA ALA A 57 8.01 -10.37 16.46
C ALA A 57 9.29 -11.21 16.56
N GLY A 58 9.83 -11.34 17.78
CA GLY A 58 11.07 -12.05 18.02
C GLY A 58 10.96 -13.52 17.55
N PRO A 59 12.08 -14.16 17.22
CA PRO A 59 12.09 -15.55 16.80
C PRO A 59 11.45 -16.43 17.88
N GLY A 60 10.23 -16.91 17.64
CA GLY A 60 9.43 -17.68 18.61
C GLY A 60 7.94 -17.32 18.66
N VAL A 61 7.53 -16.16 18.14
CA VAL A 61 6.09 -15.83 18.03
C VAL A 61 5.53 -16.47 16.76
N GLN A 62 4.99 -17.68 16.90
CA GLN A 62 4.17 -18.30 15.87
C GLN A 62 2.86 -17.49 15.78
N ALA A 63 2.76 -16.58 14.81
CA ALA A 63 1.49 -15.91 14.52
C ALA A 63 0.46 -16.99 14.18
N GLY A 64 -0.56 -17.13 15.04
CA GLY A 64 -1.62 -18.11 14.81
C GLY A 64 -2.49 -17.73 13.62
N ASP A 65 -3.26 -18.69 13.11
CA ASP A 65 -4.24 -18.37 12.06
C ASP A 65 -5.37 -17.49 12.62
N LEU A 66 -5.74 -16.44 11.87
CA LEU A 66 -6.83 -15.53 12.19
C LEU A 66 -8.13 -16.12 11.64
N VAL A 67 -8.88 -16.80 12.50
CA VAL A 67 -10.22 -17.32 12.16
C VAL A 67 -11.24 -16.23 12.47
N VAL A 68 -11.87 -15.69 11.43
CA VAL A 68 -12.97 -14.73 11.55
C VAL A 68 -14.21 -15.33 10.90
N ASP A 69 -15.30 -15.41 11.65
CA ASP A 69 -16.60 -15.76 11.10
C ASP A 69 -17.13 -14.56 10.30
N GLU A 70 -16.93 -14.61 8.99
CA GLU A 70 -17.26 -13.54 8.05
C GLU A 70 -18.15 -14.06 6.91
N ALA A 71 -19.04 -13.20 6.42
CA ALA A 71 -19.94 -13.56 5.34
C ALA A 71 -19.15 -13.98 4.08
N PRO A 72 -19.67 -14.94 3.28
CA PRO A 72 -19.07 -15.33 2.01
C PRO A 72 -18.78 -14.11 1.12
N GLY A 73 -17.60 -14.07 0.52
CA GLY A 73 -17.15 -12.94 -0.32
C GLY A 73 -16.49 -11.79 0.45
N THR A 74 -16.36 -11.90 1.77
CA THR A 74 -15.51 -10.99 2.56
C THR A 74 -14.04 -11.22 2.19
N HIS A 75 -13.30 -10.13 2.00
CA HIS A 75 -11.86 -10.16 1.77
C HIS A 75 -11.14 -9.10 2.59
N VAL A 76 -9.87 -9.36 2.85
CA VAL A 76 -9.00 -8.43 3.57
C VAL A 76 -8.57 -7.33 2.62
N GLN A 77 -8.93 -6.09 2.95
CA GLN A 77 -8.53 -4.90 2.18
C GLN A 77 -7.15 -4.39 2.63
N SER A 78 -6.88 -4.36 3.94
CA SER A 78 -5.60 -3.92 4.48
C SER A 78 -5.34 -4.50 5.87
N ILE A 79 -4.05 -4.53 6.25
CA ILE A 79 -3.58 -4.97 7.56
C ILE A 79 -2.56 -3.95 8.07
N THR A 80 -2.74 -3.47 9.30
CA THR A 80 -1.85 -2.52 9.96
C THR A 80 -1.40 -3.08 11.30
N ALA A 81 -0.08 -3.21 11.49
CA ALA A 81 0.48 -3.60 12.78
C ALA A 81 0.52 -2.41 13.74
N ARG A 82 0.08 -2.65 14.98
CA ARG A 82 0.15 -1.68 16.07
C ARG A 82 1.34 -1.99 16.98
N PRO A 83 1.92 -0.97 17.64
CA PRO A 83 3.07 -1.14 18.53
C PRO A 83 2.76 -1.95 19.81
N ASP A 84 1.48 -2.19 20.12
CA ASP A 84 1.03 -3.07 21.21
C ASP A 84 1.02 -4.56 20.82
N GLY A 85 1.47 -4.90 19.60
CA GLY A 85 1.47 -6.27 19.08
C GLY A 85 0.12 -6.71 18.49
N LEU A 86 -0.89 -5.83 18.48
CA LEU A 86 -2.17 -6.09 17.85
C LEU A 86 -2.13 -5.76 16.35
N LEU A 87 -3.02 -6.38 15.58
CA LEU A 87 -3.20 -6.16 14.16
C LEU A 87 -4.58 -5.56 13.90
N ALA A 88 -4.64 -4.40 13.25
CA ALA A 88 -5.89 -3.86 12.72
C ALA A 88 -6.07 -4.36 11.28
N VAL A 89 -7.17 -5.07 11.03
CA VAL A 89 -7.51 -5.68 9.74
C VAL A 89 -8.77 -5.01 9.22
N VAL A 90 -8.69 -4.44 8.02
CA VAL A 90 -9.86 -3.86 7.34
C VAL A 90 -10.46 -4.93 6.44
N LEU A 91 -11.73 -5.24 6.68
CA LEU A 91 -12.51 -6.22 5.95
C LEU A 91 -13.57 -5.49 5.13
N THR A 92 -13.67 -5.87 3.87
CA THR A 92 -14.66 -5.34 2.94
C THR A 92 -15.28 -6.48 2.13
N GLY A 93 -16.41 -6.19 1.50
CA GLY A 93 -17.18 -7.16 0.73
C GLY A 93 -17.97 -8.16 1.59
N GLY A 94 -18.55 -9.13 0.89
CA GLY A 94 -19.66 -9.93 1.38
C GLY A 94 -20.97 -9.14 1.45
N GLU A 95 -22.02 -9.76 1.96
CA GLU A 95 -23.30 -9.07 2.26
C GLU A 95 -23.22 -8.13 3.48
N SER A 96 -22.03 -8.00 4.08
CA SER A 96 -21.78 -7.23 5.29
C SER A 96 -21.14 -5.88 4.99
N VAL A 97 -21.42 -4.91 5.85
CA VAL A 97 -20.82 -3.56 5.77
C VAL A 97 -19.32 -3.62 6.04
N ASP A 98 -18.56 -2.71 5.44
CA ASP A 98 -17.14 -2.51 5.73
C ASP A 98 -16.89 -2.43 7.24
N ARG A 99 -15.81 -3.06 7.69
CA ARG A 99 -15.53 -3.20 9.13
C ARG A 99 -14.05 -3.33 9.40
N VAL A 100 -13.65 -2.92 10.59
CA VAL A 100 -12.29 -3.03 11.10
C VAL A 100 -12.29 -3.99 12.27
N VAL A 101 -11.41 -4.98 12.23
CA VAL A 101 -11.21 -5.96 13.30
C VAL A 101 -9.83 -5.74 13.90
N VAL A 102 -9.74 -5.65 15.22
CA VAL A 102 -8.46 -5.64 15.94
C VAL A 102 -8.21 -7.04 16.47
N TRP A 103 -7.13 -7.65 16.01
CA TRP A 103 -6.73 -9.02 16.30
C TRP A 103 -5.46 -9.07 17.16
N ASP A 104 -5.48 -9.93 18.17
CA ASP A 104 -4.32 -10.30 18.97
C ASP A 104 -3.72 -11.61 18.42
N PRO A 105 -2.57 -11.56 17.72
CA PRO A 105 -1.95 -12.74 17.12
C PRO A 105 -1.36 -13.70 18.14
N ALA A 106 -0.96 -13.22 19.32
CA ALA A 106 -0.43 -14.04 20.40
C ALA A 106 -1.57 -14.78 21.12
N GLY A 107 -2.67 -14.08 21.39
CA GLY A 107 -3.88 -14.63 22.01
C GLY A 107 -4.84 -15.33 21.04
N ARG A 108 -4.57 -15.27 19.72
CA ARG A 108 -5.41 -15.79 18.63
C ARG A 108 -6.88 -15.36 18.76
N ARG A 109 -7.12 -14.11 19.15
CA ARG A 109 -8.46 -13.60 19.46
C ARG A 109 -8.71 -12.20 18.92
N ILE A 110 -9.97 -11.91 18.64
CA ILE A 110 -10.40 -10.57 18.26
C ILE A 110 -10.64 -9.77 19.54
N VAL A 111 -9.96 -8.63 19.68
CA VAL A 111 -10.07 -7.76 20.85
C VAL A 111 -11.06 -6.62 20.62
N ALA A 112 -11.30 -6.22 19.38
CA ALA A 112 -12.30 -5.22 19.04
C ALA A 112 -12.82 -5.39 17.60
N ARG A 113 -14.05 -4.92 17.38
CA ARG A 113 -14.66 -4.85 16.05
C ARG A 113 -15.39 -3.52 15.91
N LEU A 114 -15.17 -2.84 14.79
CA LEU A 114 -15.82 -1.58 14.42
C LEU A 114 -16.54 -1.79 13.09
N VAL A 115 -17.84 -1.51 13.06
CA VAL A 115 -18.64 -1.53 11.82
C VAL A 115 -18.68 -0.13 11.25
N LEU A 116 -18.25 0.03 10.00
CA LEU A 116 -18.23 1.32 9.30
C LEU A 116 -19.59 1.52 8.60
N GLY A 117 -20.63 1.83 9.39
CA GLY A 117 -21.96 2.10 8.86
C GLY A 117 -21.96 3.26 7.85
N ARG A 118 -22.56 3.04 6.67
CA ARG A 118 -22.99 4.14 5.80
C ARG A 118 -24.31 4.68 6.34
N SER A 119 -24.29 5.91 6.85
CA SER A 119 -25.50 6.70 7.12
C SER A 119 -26.22 7.07 5.83
#